data_AF-A0AAU6HVS2-F1
#
_entry.id   AF-A0AAU6HVS2-F1
#
_cell.length_a   1.000
_cell.length_b   1.000
_cell.length_c   1.000
_cell.angle_alpha   90.00
_cell.angle_beta   90.00
_cell.angle_gamma   90.00
#
_symmetry.space_group_name_H-M   'P 1'
#
loop_
_entity.id
_entity.type
_entity.pdbx_description
1 polymer ?
#
loop_
_entity_poly.entity_id
_entity_poly.type
_entity_poly.pdbx_seq_one_letter_code
_entity_poly.pdbx_strand_id
1 'polypeptide(L)' 'MLYVAGQRPTTVQDHVALVEIDLTGELMIAAAAASEDRLSPDRIDEVLEVEGEDGGRAQPVPPPPGPAGRPPG' A
#
# COMPACT_ATOMS: atom_id res chain seq x y z
N MET A 1 -7.78 21.50 -7.47
CA MET A 1 -8.57 21.95 -6.30
C MET A 1 -8.76 20.76 -5.38
N LEU A 2 -8.04 20.72 -4.26
CA LEU A 2 -8.17 19.65 -3.25
C LEU A 2 -9.42 19.92 -2.42
N TYR A 3 -10.31 18.94 -2.34
CA TYR A 3 -11.49 19.00 -1.49
C TYR A 3 -11.06 18.76 -0.03
N VAL A 4 -11.10 19.81 0.80
CA VAL A 4 -11.03 19.66 2.26
C VAL A 4 -12.45 19.39 2.73
N ALA A 5 -12.70 18.18 3.22
CA ALA A 5 -13.99 17.82 3.79
C ALA A 5 -14.33 18.80 4.92
N GLY A 6 -15.53 19.39 4.88
CA GLY A 6 -16.00 20.33 5.89
C GLY A 6 -15.90 19.73 7.29
N GLN A 7 -15.47 20.53 8.26
CA GLN A 7 -15.23 20.13 9.65
C GLN A 7 -16.50 19.51 10.25
N ARG A 8 -16.55 18.18 10.30
CA ARG A 8 -17.52 17.44 11.11
C ARG A 8 -17.02 17.40 12.56
N PRO A 9 -17.91 17.48 13.55
CA PRO A 9 -17.51 17.35 14.95
C PRO A 9 -16.81 16.00 15.15
N THR A 10 -15.66 16.04 15.82
CA THR A 10 -14.85 14.84 16.08
C THR A 10 -15.57 13.93 17.05
N THR A 11 -15.69 12.67 16.68
CA THR A 11 -16.26 11.61 17.49
C THR A 11 -15.18 10.96 18.34
N VAL A 12 -15.59 10.19 19.36
CA VAL A 12 -14.67 9.33 20.10
C VAL A 12 -13.93 8.37 19.16
N GLN A 13 -14.60 7.89 18.11
CA GLN A 13 -13.99 7.03 17.10
C GLN A 13 -12.88 7.75 16.32
N ASP A 14 -13.05 9.04 16.01
CA ASP A 14 -11.99 9.84 15.36
C ASP A 14 -10.75 9.95 16.25
N HIS A 15 -10.92 10.09 17.57
CA HIS A 15 -9.79 10.11 18.50
C HIS A 15 -9.08 8.76 18.60
N VAL A 16 -9.82 7.65 18.63
CA VAL A 16 -9.24 6.30 18.61
C VAL A 16 -8.45 6.08 17.32
N ALA A 17 -9.03 6.44 16.18
CA ALA A 17 -8.38 6.31 14.89
C ALA A 17 -7.08 7.13 14.80
N LEU A 18 -7.06 8.34 15.35
CA LEU A 18 -5.84 9.16 15.39
C LEU A 18 -4.74 8.50 16.24
N VAL A 19 -5.09 7.94 17.40
CA VAL A 19 -4.14 7.21 18.25
C VAL A 19 -3.61 5.95 17.55
N GLU A 20 -4.47 5.23 16.83
CA GLU A 20 -4.07 4.05 16.04
C GLU A 20 -3.14 4.42 14.87
N ILE A 21 -3.38 5.56 14.20
CA ILE A 21 -2.51 6.07 13.14
C ILE A 21 -1.12 6.39 13.71
N ASP A 22 -1.07 7.11 14.83
CA ASP A 22 0.21 7.45 15.48
C ASP A 22 0.97 6.18 15.89
N LEU A 23 0.29 5.22 16.53
CA LEU A 23 0.88 3.94 16.90
C LEU A 23 1.37 3.14 15.69
N THR A 24 0.60 3.12 14.61
CA THR A 24 0.98 2.42 13.37
C THR A 24 2.22 3.05 12.75
N GLY A 25 2.32 4.38 12.74
CA GLY A 25 3.50 5.10 12.25
C GLY A 25 4.76 4.73 13.01
N GLU A 26 4.69 4.70 14.35
CA GLU A 26 5.82 4.31 15.20
C GLU A 26 6.26 2.85 14.93
N LEU A 27 5.32 1.93 14.78
CA LEU A 27 5.61 0.53 14.47
C LEU A 27 6.25 0.35 13.08
N MET A 28 5.81 1.10 12.07
CA MET A 28 6.42 1.08 10.73
C MET A 28 7.87 1.55 10.76
N ILE A 29 8.14 2.63 11.51
CA ILE A 29 9.50 3.15 11.67
C ILE A 29 10.38 2.15 12.43
N ALA A 30 9.87 1.60 13.54
CA ALA A 30 10.59 0.59 14.31
C ALA A 30 10.90 -0.65 13.46
N ALA A 31 9.95 -1.13 12.66
CA ALA A 31 10.15 -2.25 11.76
C ALA A 31 11.15 -1.93 10.64
N ALA A 32 11.10 -0.73 10.05
CA ALA A 32 12.02 -0.31 9.01
C ALA A 32 13.45 -0.07 9.53
N ALA A 33 13.60 0.32 10.80
CA ALA A 33 14.87 0.53 11.47
C ALA A 33 15.45 -0.76 12.09
N ALA A 34 14.62 -1.79 12.28
CA ALA A 34 15.09 -3.10 12.72
C ALA A 34 16.11 -3.65 11.73
N SER A 35 17.22 -4.19 12.23
CA SER A 35 18.31 -4.74 11.39
C SER A 35 17.99 -6.14 10.85
N GLU A 36 16.72 -6.55 10.89
CA GLU A 36 16.25 -7.82 10.36
C GLU A 36 16.29 -7.78 8.84
N ASP A 37 16.77 -8.85 8.21
CA ASP A 37 16.69 -9.00 6.77
C ASP A 37 15.23 -9.10 6.32
N ARG A 38 14.95 -8.75 5.07
CA ARG A 38 13.64 -9.02 4.48
C ARG A 38 13.34 -10.52 4.58
N LEU A 39 12.10 -10.84 4.98
CA LEU A 39 11.60 -12.22 4.94
C LEU A 39 11.78 -12.81 3.53
N SER A 40 12.07 -14.11 3.46
CA SER A 40 12.07 -14.82 2.18
C SER A 40 10.66 -14.86 1.59
N PRO A 41 10.51 -14.94 0.25
CA PRO A 41 9.19 -15.06 -0.39
C PRO A 41 8.33 -16.18 0.22
N ASP A 42 8.87 -17.39 0.38
CA ASP A 42 8.14 -18.51 0.99
C ASP A 42 7.62 -18.20 2.40
N ARG A 43 8.40 -17.44 3.20
CA ARG A 43 8.00 -17.05 4.55
C ARG A 43 6.99 -15.90 4.55
N ILE A 44 7.03 -15.04 3.54
CA ILE A 44 6.00 -14.02 3.31
C ILE A 44 4.68 -14.69 2.97
N ASP A 45 4.68 -15.66 2.06
CA ASP A 45 3.48 -16.38 1.64
C ASP A 45 2.86 -17.16 2.83
N GLU A 46 3.68 -17.80 3.66
CA GLU A 46 3.24 -18.46 4.89
C GLU A 46 2.58 -17.47 5.88
N VAL A 47 3.19 -16.30 6.12
CA VAL A 47 2.66 -15.29 7.04
C VAL A 47 1.38 -14.65 6.51
N LEU A 48 1.28 -14.47 5.19
CA LEU A 48 0.11 -13.92 4.53
C LEU A 48 -0.99 -14.96 4.27
N GLU A 49 -0.75 -16.22 4.66
CA GLU A 49 -1.66 -17.35 4.39
C GLU A 49 -2.04 -17.45 2.91
N VAL A 50 -1.12 -17.12 2.00
CA VAL A 50 -1.31 -17.25 0.56
C VAL A 50 -1.12 -18.72 0.20
N GLU A 51 -2.22 -19.45 0.03
CA GLU A 51 -2.19 -20.83 -0.46
C GLU A 51 -1.68 -20.85 -1.91
N GLY A 52 -0.36 -21.00 -2.09
CA GLY A 52 0.32 -21.45 -3.30
C GLY A 52 -0.34 -21.09 -4.62
N GLU A 53 -0.40 -19.80 -4.96
CA GLU A 53 -0.58 -19.41 -6.36
C GLU A 53 0.75 -19.68 -7.08
N ASP A 54 0.88 -20.92 -7.57
CA ASP A 54 1.98 -21.42 -8.39
C ASP A 54 2.56 -20.35 -9.32
N GLY A 55 3.75 -19.85 -9.01
CA GLY A 55 4.80 -19.51 -9.98
C GLY A 55 4.43 -18.62 -11.17
N GLY A 56 3.36 -17.83 -11.07
CA GLY A 56 2.94 -16.92 -12.11
C GLY A 56 3.79 -15.67 -12.06
N ARG A 57 5.01 -15.74 -12.61
CA ARG A 57 5.81 -14.57 -13.00
C ARG A 57 4.86 -13.47 -13.42
N ALA A 58 4.75 -12.39 -12.63
CA ALA A 58 3.89 -11.27 -12.92
C ALA A 58 4.03 -10.97 -14.41
N GLN A 59 2.98 -11.25 -15.19
CA GLN A 59 3.04 -10.98 -16.62
C GLN A 59 3.39 -9.50 -16.73
N PRO A 60 4.44 -9.12 -17.47
CA PRO A 60 4.74 -7.72 -17.69
C PRO A 60 3.46 -7.07 -18.19
N VAL A 61 2.89 -6.17 -17.40
CA VAL A 61 1.73 -5.39 -17.84
C VAL A 61 2.19 -4.69 -19.12
N PRO A 62 1.54 -4.93 -20.27
CA PRO A 62 1.96 -4.30 -21.51
C PRO A 62 1.91 -2.78 -21.30
N PRO A 63 2.92 -2.03 -21.77
CA PRO A 63 2.91 -0.59 -21.63
C PRO A 63 1.60 -0.05 -22.21
N PRO A 64 0.99 0.97 -21.58
CA PRO A 64 -0.23 1.57 -22.10
C PRO A 64 0.01 1.98 -23.55
N PRO A 65 -0.98 1.83 -24.45
CA PRO A 65 -0.83 2.25 -25.83
C PRO A 65 -0.37 3.71 -25.84
N GLY A 66 0.73 3.97 -26.55
CA GLY A 66 1.27 5.31 -26.71
C GLY A 66 0.20 6.25 -27.29
N PRO A 67 0.28 7.56 -27.03
CA PRO A 67 -0.72 8.50 -27.52
C PRO A 67 -0.86 8.33 -29.03
N ALA A 68 -2.05 7.91 -29.47
CA ALA A 68 -2.38 7.78 -30.87
C ALA A 68 -2.02 9.11 -31.55
N GLY A 69 -1.10 9.04 -32.51
CA GLY A 69 -0.60 10.19 -33.23
C GLY A 69 -1.78 11.03 -33.71
N ARG A 70 -1.81 12.30 -33.29
CA ARG A 70 -2.80 13.28 -33.72
C ARG A 70 -2.89 13.25 -35.25
N PRO A 71 -4.09 13.11 -35.85
CA PRO A 71 -4.20 13.13 -37.31
C PRO A 71 -3.72 14.50 -37.84
N PRO A 72 -3.07 14.53 -39.02
CA PRO A 72 -2.69 15.79 -39.65
C PRO A 72 -3.96 16.60 -39.94
N GLY A 73 -3.94 17.86 -39.52
CA GLY A 73 -4.99 18.84 -39.82
C GLY A 73 -4.91 19.37 -41.24
#